data_AF-A0A821PQ82-F1
#
_entry.id   AF-A0A821PQ82-F1
#
_cell.length_a   1.000
_cell.length_b   1.000
_cell.length_c   1.000
_cell.angle_alpha   90.00
_cell.angle_beta   90.00
_cell.angle_gamma   90.00
#
_symmetry.space_group_name_H-M   'P 1'
#
loop_
_entity.id
_entity.type
_entity.pdbx_description
1 polymer ?
#
loop_
_entity_poly.entity_id
_entity_poly.type
_entity_poly.pdbx_seq_one_letter_code
_entity_poly.pdbx_strand_id
1 'polypeptide(L)'
;MESPTVSKNGSSSFYNERQGHCSICSENDVKLVNLSKNCKHLSNCCVPCLTQSISTDIESKGAYSFQCPMPACNIKFEPEEYYQLLDKRLVGIVDKLLLHRILEINEEFRWCKSSKGCGAGQLVSNHKDLLG
;
A
#
# COMPACT_ATOMS: atom_id res chain seq x y z
N MET A 1 -32.94 -7.32 22.11
CA MET A 1 -31.70 -6.56 21.90
C MET A 1 -30.58 -7.46 22.34
N GLU A 2 -29.79 -7.99 21.41
CA GLU A 2 -28.42 -8.46 21.60
C GLU A 2 -27.96 -8.97 20.24
N SER A 3 -27.16 -8.15 19.56
CA SER A 3 -26.53 -8.50 18.29
C SER A 3 -25.26 -9.32 18.58
N PRO A 4 -25.00 -10.41 17.85
CA PRO A 4 -23.78 -11.18 18.03
C PRO A 4 -22.56 -10.33 17.59
N THR A 5 -21.59 -10.21 18.49
CA THR A 5 -20.28 -9.62 18.21
C THR A 5 -19.53 -10.49 17.21
N VAL A 6 -19.46 -10.02 15.96
CA VAL A 6 -18.57 -10.62 14.95
C VAL A 6 -17.13 -10.32 15.35
N SER A 7 -16.52 -11.29 16.00
CA SER A 7 -15.07 -11.36 16.20
C SER A 7 -14.40 -11.56 14.84
N LYS A 8 -13.82 -10.50 14.29
CA LYS A 8 -12.93 -10.62 13.12
C LYS A 8 -11.54 -11.01 13.60
N ASN A 9 -11.32 -12.31 13.76
CA ASN A 9 -9.98 -12.89 13.81
C ASN A 9 -9.39 -12.85 12.39
N GLY A 10 -8.77 -11.72 12.04
CA GLY A 10 -7.90 -11.60 10.88
C GLY A 10 -6.46 -11.62 11.37
N SER A 11 -5.72 -12.67 11.05
CA SER A 11 -4.30 -12.83 11.37
C SER A 11 -3.49 -11.69 10.73
N SER A 12 -3.28 -10.58 11.44
CA SER A 12 -2.41 -9.50 10.97
C SER A 12 -0.96 -9.97 11.06
N SER A 13 -0.33 -10.27 9.93
CA SER A 13 1.07 -10.73 9.91
C SER A 13 2.01 -9.54 10.03
N PHE A 14 2.06 -8.94 11.21
CA PHE A 14 3.14 -8.04 11.58
C PHE A 14 4.37 -8.88 11.93
N TYR A 15 5.57 -8.40 11.60
CA TYR A 15 6.80 -9.15 11.84
C TYR A 15 7.16 -9.21 13.32
N ASN A 16 6.85 -8.14 14.06
CA ASN A 16 7.01 -8.04 15.50
C ASN A 16 5.99 -7.02 16.03
N GLU A 17 5.67 -7.11 17.31
CA GLU A 17 4.76 -6.19 18.00
C GLU A 17 5.12 -6.00 19.47
N ARG A 18 4.74 -4.85 20.04
CA ARG A 18 4.78 -4.61 21.49
C ARG A 18 3.69 -3.63 21.91
N GLN A 19 3.37 -3.60 23.21
CA GLN A 19 2.60 -2.51 23.78
C GLN A 19 3.48 -1.27 24.00
N GLY A 20 2.95 -0.08 23.75
CA GLY A 20 3.65 1.16 23.98
C GLY A 20 2.78 2.40 23.86
N HIS A 21 3.42 3.54 23.66
CA HIS A 21 2.79 4.85 23.51
C HIS A 21 2.77 5.27 22.02
N CYS A 22 1.64 5.80 21.54
CA CYS A 22 1.52 6.33 20.18
C CYS A 22 2.00 7.78 20.10
N SER A 23 3.00 8.07 19.26
CA SER A 23 3.47 9.43 19.03
C SER A 23 2.51 10.35 18.27
N ILE A 24 1.41 9.81 17.70
CA ILE A 24 0.44 10.57 16.89
C ILE A 24 -0.80 10.90 17.71
N CYS A 25 -1.52 9.90 18.22
CA CYS A 25 -2.73 10.12 19.02
C CYS A 25 -2.47 10.28 20.53
N SER A 26 -1.22 10.10 20.99
CA SER A 26 -0.82 10.17 22.41
C SER A 26 -1.47 9.12 23.32
N GLU A 27 -2.11 8.09 22.76
CA GLU A 27 -2.66 6.96 23.53
C GLU A 27 -1.55 6.07 24.08
N ASN A 28 -1.74 5.58 25.31
CA ASN A 28 -0.90 4.60 25.97
C ASN A 28 -1.46 3.19 25.78
N ASP A 29 -0.63 2.19 26.10
CA ASP A 29 -0.99 0.78 26.01
C ASP A 29 -1.62 0.40 24.66
N VAL A 30 -1.03 0.92 23.59
CA VAL A 30 -1.41 0.61 22.20
C VAL A 30 -0.43 -0.37 21.57
N LYS A 31 -0.89 -1.11 20.57
CA LYS A 31 -0.07 -2.01 19.77
C LYS A 31 0.80 -1.21 18.79
N LEU A 32 2.12 -1.31 18.96
CA LEU A 32 3.14 -0.82 18.04
C LEU A 32 3.67 -2.01 17.23
N VAL A 33 3.79 -1.87 15.92
CA VAL A 33 4.02 -3.00 15.00
C VAL A 33 5.18 -2.75 14.06
N ASN A 34 5.77 -3.83 13.57
CA ASN A 34 6.67 -3.79 12.43
C ASN A 34 5.95 -4.30 11.17
N LEU A 35 5.82 -3.42 10.17
CA LEU A 35 5.18 -3.73 8.89
C LEU A 35 6.07 -4.45 7.89
N SER A 36 7.39 -4.31 7.97
CA SER A 36 8.33 -4.83 6.98
C SER A 36 9.46 -5.59 7.63
N LYS A 37 9.82 -6.76 7.09
CA LYS A 37 11.04 -7.50 7.52
C LYS A 37 12.31 -6.68 7.39
N ASN A 38 12.30 -5.68 6.50
CA ASN A 38 13.45 -4.83 6.27
C ASN A 38 13.61 -3.81 7.41
N CYS A 39 12.52 -3.42 8.08
CA CYS A 39 12.57 -2.56 9.25
C CYS A 39 13.12 -3.32 10.45
N LYS A 40 14.09 -2.73 11.15
CA LYS A 40 14.66 -3.28 12.39
C LYS A 40 14.07 -2.64 13.65
N HIS A 41 12.96 -1.93 13.50
CA HIS A 41 12.29 -1.19 14.57
C HIS A 41 10.79 -1.39 14.47
N LEU A 42 10.10 -1.16 15.59
CA LEU A 42 8.64 -1.03 15.61
C LEU A 42 8.26 0.40 15.20
N SER A 43 7.02 0.58 14.76
CA SER A 43 6.44 1.91 14.59
C SER A 43 6.45 2.67 15.92
N ASN A 44 6.58 4.00 15.84
CA ASN A 44 6.34 4.89 16.97
C ASN A 44 4.86 5.27 17.13
N CYS A 45 4.00 4.86 16.19
CA CYS A 45 2.57 5.08 16.22
C CYS A 45 1.78 3.78 16.24
N CYS A 46 0.56 3.83 16.76
CA CYS A 46 -0.36 2.68 16.76
C CYS A 46 -0.81 2.30 15.35
N VAL A 47 -1.36 1.09 15.21
CA VAL A 47 -1.89 0.59 13.93
C VAL A 47 -2.91 1.54 13.29
N PRO A 48 -3.92 2.09 14.00
CA PRO A 48 -4.86 3.05 13.40
C PRO A 48 -4.19 4.30 12.81
N CYS A 49 -3.26 4.92 13.53
CA CYS A 49 -2.55 6.10 13.03
C CYS A 49 -1.63 5.75 11.87
N LEU A 50 -1.04 4.57 11.88
CA LEU A 50 -0.22 4.06 10.77
C LEU A 50 -1.06 3.84 9.52
N THR A 51 -2.21 3.17 9.65
CA THR A 51 -3.20 3.01 8.58
C THR A 51 -3.61 4.35 8.00
N GLN A 52 -3.98 5.31 8.86
CA GLN A 52 -4.38 6.64 8.40
C GLN A 52 -3.25 7.35 7.63
N SER A 53 -2.00 7.23 8.12
CA SER A 53 -0.84 7.84 7.47
C SER A 53 -0.62 7.26 6.07
N ILE A 54 -0.73 5.93 5.92
CA ILE A 54 -0.60 5.25 4.62
C ILE A 54 -1.74 5.67 3.68
N SER A 55 -2.97 5.68 4.16
CA SER A 55 -4.14 6.10 3.38
C SER A 55 -4.00 7.52 2.86
N THR A 56 -3.59 8.46 3.72
CA THR A 56 -3.36 9.85 3.33
C THR A 56 -2.22 9.99 2.32
N ASP A 57 -1.17 9.18 2.43
CA ASP A 57 -0.06 9.19 1.47
C ASP A 57 -0.49 8.70 0.07
N ILE A 58 -1.27 7.61 0.03
CA ILE A 58 -1.87 7.07 -1.20
C ILE A 58 -2.76 8.12 -1.88
N GLU A 59 -3.64 8.77 -1.11
CA GLU A 59 -4.60 9.74 -1.65
C GLU A 59 -3.96 11.06 -2.08
N SER A 60 -2.95 11.54 -1.35
CA SER A 60 -2.33 12.84 -1.63
C SER A 60 -1.24 12.76 -2.71
N LYS A 61 -0.43 11.71 -2.70
CA LYS A 61 0.73 11.59 -3.60
C LYS A 61 0.49 10.63 -4.76
N GLY A 62 -0.60 9.86 -4.74
CA GLY A 62 -0.75 8.70 -5.63
C GLY A 62 0.38 7.68 -5.41
N ALA A 63 0.95 7.66 -4.20
CA ALA A 63 2.18 6.92 -3.93
C ALA A 63 1.88 5.42 -3.90
N TYR A 64 2.49 4.70 -4.83
CA TYR A 64 2.66 3.24 -4.81
C TYR A 64 3.83 2.81 -3.91
N SER A 65 4.58 3.76 -3.34
CA SER A 65 5.70 3.50 -2.44
C SER A 65 5.55 4.35 -1.19
N PHE A 66 5.01 3.76 -0.13
CA PHE A 66 4.98 4.37 1.18
C PHE A 66 6.34 4.18 1.86
N GLN A 67 6.93 5.25 2.37
CA GLN A 67 8.16 5.18 3.16
C GLN A 67 7.85 5.02 4.64
N CYS A 68 8.71 4.30 5.35
CA CYS A 68 8.59 4.21 6.79
C CYS A 68 8.52 5.60 7.42
N PRO A 69 7.53 5.89 8.29
CA PRO A 69 7.37 7.22 8.88
C PRO A 69 8.40 7.52 9.98
N MET A 70 9.26 6.56 10.34
CA MET A 70 10.33 6.76 11.32
C MET A 70 11.44 7.63 10.72
N PRO A 71 11.82 8.77 11.33
CA PRO A 71 12.79 9.71 10.74
C PRO A 71 14.16 9.12 10.39
N ALA A 72 14.60 8.09 11.10
CA ALA A 72 15.88 7.41 10.86
C ALA A 72 15.77 6.21 9.91
N CYS A 73 14.59 5.96 9.34
CA CYS A 73 14.33 4.82 8.47
C CYS A 73 13.93 5.27 7.07
N ASN A 74 14.69 4.84 6.07
CA ASN A 74 14.44 5.16 4.66
C ASN A 74 13.87 3.97 3.87
N ILE A 75 13.36 2.96 4.57
CA ILE A 75 12.82 1.75 3.94
C ILE A 75 11.51 2.11 3.26
N LYS A 76 11.42 1.75 1.98
CA LYS A 76 10.17 1.78 1.21
C LYS A 76 9.45 0.46 1.45
N PHE A 77 8.17 0.55 1.75
CA PHE A 77 7.33 -0.63 1.86
C PHE A 77 6.86 -1.05 0.48
N GLU A 78 6.91 -2.35 0.25
CA GLU A 78 6.25 -2.95 -0.90
C GLU A 78 4.73 -2.99 -0.64
N PRO A 79 3.91 -2.88 -1.70
CA PRO A 79 2.45 -2.89 -1.58
C PRO A 79 1.90 -4.00 -0.67
N GLU A 80 2.41 -5.22 -0.82
CA GLU A 80 1.97 -6.40 -0.08
C GLU A 80 2.15 -6.24 1.44
N GLU A 81 3.13 -5.46 1.89
CA GLU A 81 3.44 -5.26 3.31
C GLU A 81 2.36 -4.41 4.02
N TYR A 82 1.74 -3.48 3.30
CA TYR A 82 0.72 -2.59 3.85
C TYR A 82 -0.71 -2.87 3.36
N TYR A 83 -0.92 -3.80 2.42
CA TYR A 83 -2.27 -4.21 1.96
C TYR A 83 -3.19 -4.65 3.11
N GLN A 84 -2.64 -5.32 4.12
CA GLN A 84 -3.40 -5.73 5.31
C GLN A 84 -3.98 -4.55 6.11
N LEU A 85 -3.44 -3.34 5.94
CA LEU A 85 -3.90 -2.13 6.61
C LEU A 85 -4.92 -1.34 5.78
N LEU A 86 -5.11 -1.67 4.51
CA LEU A 86 -5.96 -0.91 3.59
C LEU A 86 -7.38 -1.45 3.54
N ASP A 87 -8.33 -0.54 3.30
CA ASP A 87 -9.68 -0.91 2.90
C ASP A 87 -9.73 -1.34 1.42
N LYS A 88 -10.84 -1.97 1.01
CA LYS A 88 -11.02 -2.45 -0.37
C LYS A 88 -10.92 -1.35 -1.43
N ARG A 89 -11.32 -0.12 -1.10
CA ARG A 89 -11.27 1.01 -2.04
C ARG A 89 -9.83 1.42 -2.27
N LEU A 90 -9.05 1.56 -1.20
CA LEU A 90 -7.63 1.92 -1.27
C LEU A 90 -6.81 0.81 -1.94
N VAL A 91 -7.09 -0.47 -1.68
CA VAL A 91 -6.48 -1.58 -2.42
C VAL A 91 -6.71 -1.42 -3.93
N GLY A 92 -7.95 -1.17 -4.36
CA GLY A 92 -8.25 -0.95 -5.79
C GLY A 92 -7.55 0.26 -6.40
N ILE A 93 -7.34 1.33 -5.62
CA ILE A 93 -6.55 2.49 -6.05
C ILE A 93 -5.08 2.10 -6.23
N VAL A 94 -4.49 1.41 -5.26
CA VAL A 94 -3.08 0.99 -5.32
C VAL A 94 -2.85 0.01 -6.46
N ASP A 95 -3.71 -1.01 -6.61
CA ASP A 95 -3.62 -1.98 -7.72
C ASP A 95 -3.67 -1.28 -9.08
N LYS A 96 -4.56 -0.31 -9.26
CA LYS A 96 -4.65 0.46 -10.50
C LYS A 96 -3.38 1.26 -10.77
N LEU A 97 -2.82 1.92 -9.76
CA LEU A 97 -1.59 2.71 -9.87
C LEU A 97 -0.38 1.81 -10.18
N LEU A 98 -0.27 0.67 -9.51
CA LEU A 98 0.79 -0.32 -9.76
C LEU A 98 0.69 -0.89 -11.17
N LEU A 99 -0.50 -1.31 -11.58
CA LEU A 99 -0.75 -1.80 -12.93
C LEU A 99 -0.33 -0.75 -13.97
N HIS A 100 -0.77 0.50 -13.78
CA HIS A 100 -0.43 1.57 -14.71
C HIS A 100 1.09 1.73 -14.84
N ARG A 101 1.81 1.76 -13.72
CA ARG A 101 3.26 1.90 -13.70
C ARG A 101 3.99 0.73 -14.35
N ILE A 102 3.61 -0.50 -14.03
CA ILE A 102 4.21 -1.70 -14.61
C ILE A 102 4.05 -1.70 -16.13
N LEU A 103 2.87 -1.30 -16.60
CA LEU A 103 2.59 -1.19 -18.03
C LEU A 103 3.37 -0.03 -18.69
N GLU A 104 3.55 1.09 -18.02
CA GLU A 104 4.37 2.21 -18.54
C GLU A 104 5.86 1.88 -18.71
N ILE A 105 6.39 0.96 -17.89
CA ILE A 105 7.76 0.48 -18.01
C ILE A 105 7.92 -0.46 -19.22
N ASN A 106 6.84 -1.11 -19.66
CA ASN A 106 6.88 -2.00 -20.81
C ASN A 106 6.97 -1.20 -22.11
N GLU A 107 8.11 -1.31 -22.81
CA GLU A 107 8.37 -0.61 -24.08
C GLU A 107 7.38 -0.97 -25.20
N GLU A 108 6.77 -2.15 -25.12
CA GLU A 108 5.74 -2.63 -26.04
C GLU A 108 4.34 -2.20 -25.62
N PHE A 109 4.16 -1.50 -24.51
CA PHE A 109 2.83 -1.08 -24.09
C PHE A 109 2.54 0.36 -24.51
N ARG A 110 1.29 0.61 -24.93
CA ARG A 110 0.81 1.95 -25.28
C ARG A 110 -0.57 2.18 -24.66
N TRP A 111 -0.70 3.28 -23.91
CA TRP A 111 -2.00 3.78 -23.45
C TRP A 111 -2.85 4.29 -24.61
N CYS A 112 -4.16 4.05 -24.56
CA CYS A 112 -5.12 4.65 -25.47
C CYS A 112 -5.10 6.18 -25.32
N LYS A 113 -4.78 6.88 -26.40
CA LYS A 113 -4.66 8.35 -26.43
C LYS A 113 -6.00 9.10 -26.56
N SER A 114 -7.13 8.41 -26.40
CA SER A 114 -8.45 9.05 -26.49
C SER A 114 -8.57 10.18 -25.45
N SER A 115 -8.99 11.36 -25.90
CA SER A 115 -9.07 12.58 -25.09
C SER A 115 -10.01 12.49 -23.88
N LYS A 116 -10.86 11.46 -23.83
CA LYS A 116 -11.78 11.21 -22.71
C LYS A 116 -11.21 10.28 -21.62
N GLY A 117 -9.92 9.90 -21.70
CA GLY A 117 -9.28 9.06 -20.68
C GLY A 117 -9.88 7.65 -20.61
N CYS A 118 -9.82 6.93 -21.74
CA CYS A 118 -10.42 5.59 -21.90
C CYS A 118 -9.92 4.56 -20.85
N GLY A 119 -8.70 4.72 -20.33
CA GLY A 119 -8.12 3.80 -19.33
C GLY A 119 -7.70 2.43 -19.87
N ALA A 120 -7.94 2.15 -21.16
CA ALA A 120 -7.43 0.96 -21.83
C ALA A 120 -6.03 1.17 -22.42
N GLY A 121 -5.28 0.10 -22.60
CA GLY A 121 -4.04 0.10 -23.35
C GLY A 121 -3.82 -1.21 -24.09
N GLN A 122 -2.81 -1.23 -24.95
CA GLN A 122 -2.51 -2.34 -25.84
C GLN A 122 -1.02 -2.69 -25.79
N LEU A 123 -0.74 -3.99 -25.85
CA LEU A 123 0.60 -4.48 -26.17
C LEU A 123 0.77 -4.42 -27.68
N VAL A 124 1.70 -3.60 -28.14
CA VAL A 124 2.17 -3.53 -29.52
C VAL A 124 3.37 -4.46 -29.65
N SER A 125 3.11 -5.74 -29.94
CA SER A 125 4.17 -6.65 -30.37
C SER A 125 4.89 -6.03 -31.58
N ASN A 126 6.22 -5.96 -31.53
CA ASN A 126 6.99 -5.46 -32.65
C ASN A 126 6.68 -6.34 -33.88
N HIS A 127 6.11 -5.75 -34.94
CA HIS A 127 5.77 -6.47 -36.18
C HIS A 127 7.01 -7.20 -36.78
N LYS A 128 8.22 -6.83 -36.37
CA LYS A 128 9.47 -7.49 -36.80
C LYS A 128 9.62 -8.92 -36.33
N ASP A 129 8.95 -9.35 -35.25
CA ASP A 129 9.10 -10.70 -34.70
C ASP A 129 8.08 -11.71 -35.28
N LEU A 130 7.11 -11.23 -36.05
CA LEU A 130 6.06 -12.04 -36.70
C LEU A 130 6.34 -12.33 -38.18
N LEU A 131 7.47 -11.84 -38.72
CA LEU A 131 7.93 -12.06 -40.09
C LEU A 131 9.21 -12.90 -40.15
N GLY A 132 9.37 -13.82 -39.19
CA GLY A 132 10.34 -14.91 -39.32
C GLY A 132 10.05 -15.79 -40.53
#